data_AF-A0A016WNY0-F1
#
_entry.id   AF-A0A016WNY0-F1
#
_cell.length_a   1.000
_cell.length_b   1.000
_cell.length_c   1.000
_cell.angle_alpha   90.00
_cell.angle_beta   90.00
_cell.angle_gamma   90.00
#
_symmetry.space_group_name_H-M   'P 1'
#
loop_
_entity.id
_entity.type
_entity.pdbx_description
1 polymer ?
#
loop_
_entity_poly.entity_id
_entity_poly.type
_entity_poly.pdbx_seq_one_letter_code
_entity_poly.pdbx_strand_id
1 'polypeptide(L)'
;MIVKQVQAVCRCDWVDTFCIARSLYSMLNETFDERAVRGAIKEIHHEVHLGGAARDGSERFWAAFDIEVWLRTGCCALLRSERAMQRVMDKLCTGMNIVPLVKAVAVDYLQSAENRFGQGFKDAGVTMTEDGELRMVNRAIEQVVYETMQKKPARISDTRCRSTIS
;
A
#
# COMPACT_ATOMS: atom_id res chain seq x y z
N MET A 1 13.18 10.56 -0.88
CA MET A 1 12.48 9.57 -1.73
C MET A 1 11.08 10.06 -2.11
N ILE A 2 10.23 10.39 -1.13
CA ILE A 2 8.87 10.92 -1.36
C ILE A 2 8.84 12.20 -2.20
N VAL A 3 9.76 13.15 -1.96
CA VAL A 3 9.83 14.39 -2.77
C VAL A 3 10.01 14.10 -4.28
N LYS A 4 10.85 13.11 -4.64
CA LYS A 4 11.04 12.73 -6.05
C LYS A 4 9.80 12.06 -6.64
N GLN A 5 9.06 11.30 -5.82
CA GLN A 5 7.82 10.64 -6.23
C GLN A 5 6.71 11.67 -6.48
N VAL A 6 6.53 12.62 -5.56
CA VAL A 6 5.60 13.73 -5.71
C VAL A 6 5.96 14.58 -6.92
N GLN A 7 7.24 14.88 -7.13
CA GLN A 7 7.69 15.63 -8.30
C GLN A 7 7.37 14.90 -9.61
N ALA A 8 7.58 13.59 -9.67
CA ALA A 8 7.30 12.79 -10.86
C ALA A 8 5.79 12.79 -11.22
N VAL A 9 4.93 12.73 -10.21
CA VAL A 9 3.48 12.59 -10.40
C VAL A 9 2.75 13.93 -10.51
N CYS A 10 3.02 14.87 -9.60
CA CYS A 10 2.26 16.12 -9.53
C CYS A 10 2.73 17.15 -10.57
N ARG A 11 4.00 17.08 -11.00
CA ARG A 11 4.62 18.03 -11.96
C ARG A 11 4.32 19.51 -11.65
N CYS A 12 4.17 19.83 -10.37
CA CYS A 12 3.88 21.17 -9.87
C CYS A 12 5.18 21.94 -9.59
N ASP A 13 5.05 23.21 -9.18
CA ASP A 13 6.21 23.99 -8.78
C ASP A 13 6.89 23.40 -7.53
N TRP A 14 8.08 23.92 -7.21
CA TRP A 14 8.88 23.39 -6.12
C TRP A 14 8.24 23.64 -4.74
N VAL A 15 7.44 24.70 -4.59
CA VAL A 15 6.75 25.05 -3.33
C VAL A 15 5.61 24.07 -3.09
N ASP A 16 4.79 23.84 -4.11
CA ASP A 16 3.71 22.86 -4.08
C ASP A 16 4.25 21.45 -3.87
N THR A 17 5.31 21.08 -4.59
CA THR A 17 5.98 19.78 -4.44
C THR A 17 6.45 19.60 -2.99
N PHE A 18 7.07 20.62 -2.40
CA PHE A 18 7.51 20.58 -1.01
C PHE A 18 6.34 20.43 -0.04
N CYS A 19 5.29 21.23 -0.21
CA CYS A 19 4.12 21.20 0.67
C CYS A 19 3.40 19.85 0.61
N ILE A 20 3.17 19.31 -0.59
CA ILE A 20 2.53 18.00 -0.79
C ILE A 20 3.40 16.90 -0.20
N ALA A 21 4.70 16.87 -0.51
CA ALA A 21 5.61 15.85 0.00
C ALA A 21 5.72 15.88 1.52
N ARG A 22 5.74 17.08 2.13
CA ARG A 22 5.76 17.24 3.59
C ARG A 22 4.47 16.72 4.23
N SER A 23 3.31 17.08 3.69
CA SER A 23 2.02 16.63 4.20
C SER A 23 1.87 15.11 4.08
N LEU A 24 2.26 14.54 2.93
CA LEU A 24 2.25 13.11 2.69
C LEU A 24 3.20 12.37 3.66
N TYR A 25 4.41 12.90 3.86
CA TYR A 25 5.38 12.33 4.79
C TYR A 25 4.88 12.35 6.24
N SER A 26 4.28 13.46 6.69
CA SER A 26 3.71 13.55 8.05
C SER A 26 2.62 12.50 8.26
N MET A 27 1.66 12.45 7.34
CA MET A 27 0.55 11.50 7.40
C MET A 27 1.04 10.04 7.37
N LEU A 28 2.00 9.70 6.50
CA LEU A 28 2.54 8.34 6.44
C LEU A 28 3.29 7.96 7.71
N ASN A 29 4.05 8.88 8.31
CA ASN A 29 4.72 8.62 9.59
C ASN A 29 3.75 8.46 10.76
N GLU A 30 2.65 9.22 10.77
CA GLU A 30 1.59 9.08 11.79
C GLU A 30 0.82 7.76 11.62
N THR A 31 0.59 7.35 10.37
CA THR A 31 -0.15 6.13 10.04
C THR A 31 0.69 4.86 10.21
N PHE A 32 1.97 4.92 9.82
CA PHE A 32 2.93 3.84 9.88
C PHE A 32 4.01 4.13 10.94
N ASP A 33 3.58 4.21 12.19
CA ASP A 33 4.49 4.18 13.34
C ASP A 33 5.19 2.81 13.45
N GLU A 34 6.19 2.68 14.32
CA GLU A 34 6.93 1.42 14.44
C GLU A 34 6.04 0.21 14.75
N ARG A 35 4.97 0.42 15.52
CA ARG A 35 4.05 -0.65 15.90
C ARG A 35 3.20 -1.09 14.70
N ALA A 36 2.65 -0.13 13.96
CA ALA A 36 1.87 -0.38 12.75
C ALA A 36 2.71 -1.03 11.66
N VAL A 37 3.95 -0.58 11.46
CA VAL A 37 4.90 -1.20 10.51
C VAL A 37 5.16 -2.65 10.88
N ARG A 38 5.54 -2.94 12.14
CA ARG A 38 5.81 -4.32 12.58
C ARG A 38 4.56 -5.21 12.50
N GLY A 39 3.38 -4.66 12.80
CA GLY A 39 2.10 -5.35 12.66
C GLY A 39 1.79 -5.69 11.20
N ALA A 40 1.87 -4.70 10.32
CA ALA A 40 1.63 -4.86 8.89
C ALA A 40 2.59 -5.86 8.25
N ILE A 41 3.89 -5.84 8.60
CA ILE A 41 4.87 -6.82 8.10
C ILE A 41 4.47 -8.24 8.51
N LYS A 42 4.09 -8.46 9.78
CA LYS A 42 3.66 -9.78 10.25
C LYS A 42 2.42 -10.28 9.50
N GLU A 43 1.45 -9.40 9.27
CA GLU A 43 0.25 -9.73 8.52
C GLU A 43 0.56 -10.02 7.05
N ILE A 44 1.43 -9.24 6.40
CA ILE A 44 1.90 -9.48 5.03
C ILE A 44 2.58 -10.84 4.92
N HIS A 45 3.48 -11.18 5.87
CA HIS A 45 4.16 -12.47 5.90
C HIS A 45 3.17 -13.63 6.09
N HIS A 46 2.06 -13.41 6.78
CA HIS A 46 1.02 -14.40 6.99
C HIS A 46 0.11 -14.57 5.75
N GLU A 47 -0.23 -13.47 5.07
CA GLU A 47 -1.11 -13.47 3.88
C GLU A 47 -0.40 -13.95 2.60
N VAL A 48 0.92 -13.75 2.51
CA VAL A 48 1.73 -14.25 1.40
C VAL A 48 2.04 -15.73 1.61
N HIS A 49 1.31 -16.58 0.89
CA HIS A 49 1.50 -18.01 0.92
C HIS A 49 2.68 -18.41 0.03
N LEU A 50 3.85 -18.69 0.63
CA LEU A 50 5.00 -19.21 -0.10
C LEU A 50 4.82 -20.72 -0.40
N GLY A 51 4.84 -21.10 -1.68
CA GLY A 51 4.78 -22.48 -2.12
C GLY A 51 6.16 -23.14 -2.25
N GLY A 52 6.24 -24.45 -1.97
CA GLY A 52 7.38 -25.32 -2.34
C GLY A 52 8.78 -24.74 -2.09
N ALA A 53 9.56 -24.56 -3.17
CA ALA A 53 10.97 -24.12 -3.16
C ALA A 53 11.19 -22.71 -2.56
N ALA A 54 10.17 -21.84 -2.56
CA ALA A 54 10.24 -20.53 -1.89
C ALA A 54 10.16 -20.66 -0.36
N ARG A 55 9.65 -21.78 0.17
CA ARG A 55 9.61 -22.07 1.61
C ARG A 55 11.00 -22.42 2.14
N ASP A 56 11.76 -23.21 1.39
CA ASP A 56 13.15 -23.58 1.71
C ASP A 56 14.15 -22.42 1.53
N GLY A 57 13.83 -21.46 0.65
CA GLY A 57 14.59 -20.22 0.43
C GLY A 57 13.94 -18.96 1.03
N SER A 58 12.98 -19.11 1.94
CA SER A 58 12.09 -18.04 2.39
C SER A 58 12.85 -16.83 2.95
N GLU A 59 13.90 -17.05 3.75
CA GLU A 59 14.73 -15.95 4.26
C GLU A 59 15.40 -15.15 3.15
N ARG A 60 15.89 -15.80 2.08
CA ARG A 60 16.50 -15.11 0.93
C ARG A 60 15.46 -14.37 0.10
N PHE A 61 14.24 -14.91 0.00
CA PHE A 61 13.12 -14.23 -0.66
C PHE A 61 12.77 -12.95 0.10
N TRP A 62 12.55 -13.03 1.41
CA TRP A 62 12.20 -11.86 2.22
C TRP A 62 13.33 -10.83 2.27
N ALA A 63 14.59 -11.26 2.35
CA ALA A 63 15.74 -10.36 2.36
C ALA A 63 15.94 -9.61 1.03
N ALA A 64 15.32 -10.06 -0.08
CA ALA A 64 15.38 -9.36 -1.35
C ALA A 64 14.44 -8.14 -1.42
N PHE A 65 13.53 -7.98 -0.44
CA PHE A 65 12.51 -6.93 -0.45
C PHE A 65 12.57 -6.07 0.81
N ASP A 66 12.62 -4.75 0.62
CA ASP A 66 12.57 -3.79 1.72
C ASP A 66 11.12 -3.36 1.98
N ILE A 67 10.36 -4.26 2.60
CA ILE A 67 8.92 -4.09 2.88
C ILE A 67 8.69 -2.88 3.79
N GLU A 68 9.60 -2.62 4.75
CA GLU A 68 9.50 -1.47 5.64
C GLU A 68 9.51 -0.15 4.85
N VAL A 69 10.44 -0.03 3.89
CA VAL A 69 10.51 1.15 3.01
C VAL A 69 9.24 1.30 2.18
N TRP A 70 8.64 0.21 1.73
CA TRP A 70 7.37 0.26 1.00
C TRP A 70 6.25 0.78 1.88
N LEU A 71 6.10 0.26 3.10
CA LEU A 71 5.07 0.71 4.04
C LEU A 71 5.22 2.20 4.35
N ARG A 72 6.43 2.64 4.71
CA ARG A 72 6.72 4.04 5.06
C ARG A 72 6.55 5.04 3.91
N THR A 73 6.47 4.54 2.67
CA THR A 73 6.26 5.39 1.49
C THR A 73 4.91 5.15 0.82
N GLY A 74 4.02 4.43 1.49
CA GLY A 74 2.71 4.08 0.95
C GLY A 74 2.82 3.33 -0.38
N CYS A 75 3.77 2.40 -0.50
CA CYS A 75 4.12 1.64 -1.70
C CYS A 75 4.63 2.47 -2.89
N CYS A 76 4.82 3.78 -2.79
CA CYS A 76 5.37 4.54 -3.92
C CYS A 76 6.82 4.14 -4.26
N ALA A 77 7.59 3.61 -3.30
CA ALA A 77 8.95 3.11 -3.54
C ALA A 77 9.00 1.77 -4.28
N LEU A 78 7.88 1.03 -4.27
CA LEU A 78 7.73 -0.22 -5.00
C LEU A 78 7.52 0.03 -6.50
N LEU A 79 6.75 1.08 -6.82
CA LEU A 79 6.20 1.32 -8.14
C LEU A 79 7.18 2.08 -9.03
N ARG A 80 7.25 1.69 -10.30
CA ARG A 80 8.01 2.38 -11.34
C ARG A 80 7.11 3.15 -12.29
N SER A 81 5.90 2.63 -12.52
CA SER A 81 4.88 3.30 -13.31
C SER A 81 4.40 4.58 -12.64
N GLU A 82 4.61 5.72 -13.30
CA GLU A 82 4.07 7.03 -12.86
C GLU A 82 2.54 6.96 -12.68
N ARG A 83 1.84 6.25 -13.56
CA ARG A 83 0.37 6.12 -13.51
C ARG A 83 -0.08 5.30 -12.31
N ALA A 84 0.59 4.19 -12.01
CA ALA A 84 0.29 3.39 -10.83
C ALA A 84 0.56 4.20 -9.55
N MET A 85 1.68 4.91 -9.52
CA MET A 85 2.07 5.76 -8.40
C MET A 85 1.07 6.90 -8.17
N GLN A 86 0.59 7.54 -9.25
CA GLN A 86 -0.45 8.56 -9.20
C GLN A 86 -1.73 8.02 -8.55
N ARG A 87 -2.17 6.83 -8.94
CA ARG A 87 -3.39 6.21 -8.40
C ARG A 87 -3.28 5.92 -6.90
N VAL A 88 -2.11 5.50 -6.43
CA VAL A 88 -1.86 5.32 -4.99
C VAL A 88 -1.87 6.68 -4.29
N MET A 89 -1.13 7.67 -4.80
CA MET A 89 -1.09 9.01 -4.21
C MET A 89 -2.47 9.67 -4.13
N ASP A 90 -3.30 9.54 -5.17
CA ASP A 90 -4.69 10.04 -5.15
C ASP A 90 -5.45 9.48 -3.94
N LYS A 91 -5.28 8.18 -3.66
CA LYS A 91 -5.96 7.54 -2.53
C LYS A 91 -5.38 7.90 -1.17
N LEU A 92 -4.05 8.02 -1.08
CA LEU A 92 -3.38 8.50 0.12
C LEU A 92 -3.85 9.92 0.47
N CYS A 93 -3.94 10.81 -0.51
CA CYS A 93 -4.40 12.19 -0.34
C CYS A 93 -5.89 12.28 0.09
N THR A 94 -6.72 11.31 -0.30
CA THR A 94 -8.11 11.25 0.17
C THR A 94 -8.29 10.66 1.58
N GLY A 95 -7.22 10.20 2.22
CA GLY A 95 -7.28 9.56 3.54
C GLY A 95 -7.99 8.20 3.55
N MET A 96 -8.14 7.57 2.38
CA MET A 96 -8.85 6.29 2.25
C MET A 96 -7.99 5.14 2.78
N ASN A 97 -8.37 4.58 3.93
CA ASN A 97 -7.89 3.30 4.50
C ASN A 97 -6.46 2.93 4.07
N ILE A 98 -5.53 3.82 4.42
CA ILE A 98 -4.14 3.81 3.92
C ILE A 98 -3.44 2.50 4.25
N VAL A 99 -3.59 1.99 5.49
CA VAL A 99 -2.96 0.74 5.92
C VAL A 99 -3.46 -0.46 5.09
N PRO A 100 -4.78 -0.73 4.97
CA PRO A 100 -5.29 -1.77 4.08
C PRO A 100 -4.81 -1.66 2.63
N LEU A 101 -4.80 -0.44 2.06
CA LEU A 101 -4.38 -0.23 0.67
C LEU A 101 -2.92 -0.61 0.44
N VAL A 102 -2.02 -0.06 1.27
CA VAL A 102 -0.58 -0.29 1.15
C VAL A 102 -0.27 -1.77 1.40
N LYS A 103 -0.94 -2.42 2.35
CA LYS A 103 -0.84 -3.86 2.58
C LYS A 103 -1.26 -4.66 1.34
N ALA A 104 -2.45 -4.39 0.79
CA ALA A 104 -2.97 -5.13 -0.37
C ALA A 104 -2.03 -5.03 -1.58
N VAL A 105 -1.49 -3.84 -1.85
CA VAL A 105 -0.49 -3.64 -2.92
C VAL A 105 0.78 -4.44 -2.65
N ALA A 106 1.30 -4.42 -1.42
CA ALA A 106 2.50 -5.18 -1.06
C ALA A 106 2.29 -6.69 -1.18
N VAL A 107 1.16 -7.21 -0.69
CA VAL A 107 0.81 -8.64 -0.75
C VAL A 107 0.68 -9.11 -2.19
N ASP A 108 -0.08 -8.41 -3.04
CA ASP A 108 -0.24 -8.77 -4.44
C ASP A 108 1.10 -8.77 -5.18
N TYR A 109 1.99 -7.81 -4.89
CA TYR A 109 3.32 -7.77 -5.48
C TYR A 109 4.16 -8.98 -5.07
N LEU A 110 4.18 -9.30 -3.77
CA LEU A 110 4.96 -10.40 -3.22
C LEU A 110 4.44 -11.75 -3.71
N GLN A 111 3.12 -11.95 -3.78
CA GLN A 111 2.52 -13.16 -4.37
C GLN A 111 2.85 -13.27 -5.87
N SER A 112 2.81 -12.16 -6.60
CA SER A 112 3.22 -12.14 -8.01
C SER A 112 4.73 -12.40 -8.17
N ALA A 113 5.54 -11.94 -7.23
CA ALA A 113 6.98 -12.20 -7.20
C ALA A 113 7.29 -13.66 -6.86
N GLU A 114 6.57 -14.27 -5.91
CA GLU A 114 6.70 -15.68 -5.53
C GLU A 114 6.36 -16.62 -6.69
N ASN A 115 5.25 -16.39 -7.38
CA ASN A 115 4.86 -17.16 -8.57
C ASN A 115 5.93 -17.14 -9.67
N ARG A 116 6.70 -16.03 -9.75
CA ARG A 116 7.85 -15.90 -10.66
C ARG A 116 9.12 -16.55 -10.08
N PHE A 117 9.34 -16.42 -8.77
CA PHE A 117 10.46 -17.04 -8.04
C PHE A 117 10.42 -18.57 -8.16
N GLY A 118 9.23 -19.16 -8.13
CA GLY A 118 9.01 -20.60 -8.30
C GLY A 118 9.30 -21.15 -9.70
N GLN A 119 9.36 -20.29 -10.74
CA GLN A 119 9.71 -20.71 -12.11
C GLN A 119 11.23 -20.79 -12.37
N GLY A 120 12.04 -20.67 -11.32
CA GLY A 120 13.48 -20.78 -11.40
C GLY A 120 14.14 -19.47 -11.82
N PHE A 121 15.29 -19.21 -11.21
CA PHE A 121 16.17 -18.05 -11.34
C PHE A 121 16.69 -17.72 -12.76
N LYS A 122 16.02 -18.15 -13.83
CA LYS A 122 16.48 -17.94 -15.21
C LYS A 122 16.24 -16.53 -15.73
N ASP A 123 15.27 -15.79 -15.17
CA ASP A 123 15.08 -14.37 -15.51
C ASP A 123 15.02 -13.51 -14.24
N ALA A 124 16.17 -13.36 -13.58
CA ALA A 124 16.39 -12.49 -12.41
C ALA A 124 16.26 -10.97 -12.71
N GLY A 125 15.48 -10.59 -13.74
CA GLY A 125 15.27 -9.21 -14.18
C GLY A 125 13.81 -8.83 -14.45
N VAL A 126 12.84 -9.74 -14.28
CA VAL A 126 11.43 -9.46 -14.61
C VAL A 126 10.74 -8.72 -13.49
N THR A 127 11.19 -7.49 -13.27
CA THR A 127 10.39 -6.45 -12.62
C THR A 127 9.05 -6.32 -13.34
N MET A 128 7.96 -6.15 -12.59
CA MET A 128 6.61 -6.18 -13.16
C MET A 128 6.41 -5.06 -14.18
N THR A 129 5.79 -5.32 -15.33
CA THR A 129 5.58 -4.27 -16.34
C THR A 129 4.74 -3.12 -15.78
N GLU A 130 4.88 -1.91 -16.32
CA GLU A 130 4.13 -0.74 -15.85
C GLU A 130 2.60 -0.96 -15.89
N ASP A 131 2.10 -1.61 -16.94
CA ASP A 131 0.68 -2.02 -17.02
C ASP A 131 0.30 -3.05 -15.97
N GLY A 132 1.24 -3.93 -15.60
CA GLY A 132 1.07 -4.88 -14.52
C GLY A 132 0.93 -4.18 -13.16
N GLU A 133 1.82 -3.23 -12.88
CA GLU A 133 1.77 -2.41 -11.67
C GLU A 133 0.45 -1.63 -11.57
N LEU A 134 0.01 -1.03 -12.68
CA LEU A 134 -1.27 -0.30 -12.71
C LEU A 134 -2.48 -1.21 -12.45
N ARG A 135 -2.49 -2.42 -13.04
CA ARG A 135 -3.56 -3.41 -12.79
C ARG A 135 -3.59 -3.87 -11.33
N MET A 136 -2.43 -4.12 -10.73
CA MET A 136 -2.31 -4.46 -9.31
C MET A 136 -2.87 -3.36 -8.43
N VAL A 137 -2.41 -2.12 -8.64
CA VAL A 137 -2.86 -0.97 -7.84
C VAL A 137 -4.37 -0.78 -7.96
N ASN A 138 -4.93 -0.85 -9.17
CA ASN A 138 -6.37 -0.73 -9.35
C ASN A 138 -7.15 -1.83 -8.61
N ARG A 139 -6.68 -3.08 -8.67
CA ARG A 139 -7.30 -4.20 -7.95
C ARG A 139 -7.26 -3.99 -6.44
N ALA A 140 -6.12 -3.58 -5.89
CA ALA A 140 -5.98 -3.29 -4.47
C ALA A 140 -6.91 -2.15 -4.03
N ILE A 141 -7.03 -1.09 -4.83
CA ILE A 141 -7.97 0.01 -4.59
C ILE A 141 -9.41 -0.50 -4.59
N GLU A 142 -9.81 -1.28 -5.59
CA GLU A 142 -11.17 -1.83 -5.70
C GLU A 142 -11.50 -2.73 -4.51
N GLN A 143 -10.58 -3.59 -4.10
CA GLN A 143 -10.75 -4.45 -2.93
C GLN A 143 -10.98 -3.63 -1.65
N VAL A 144 -10.10 -2.66 -1.38
CA VAL A 144 -10.23 -1.83 -0.17
C VAL A 144 -11.52 -1.01 -0.20
N VAL A 145 -11.88 -0.44 -1.34
CA VAL A 145 -13.14 0.29 -1.50
C VAL A 145 -14.33 -0.62 -1.21
N TYR A 146 -14.31 -1.84 -1.77
CA TYR A 146 -15.36 -2.83 -1.56
C TYR A 146 -15.50 -3.22 -0.08
N GLU A 147 -14.39 -3.56 0.59
CA GLU A 147 -14.37 -3.87 2.02
C GLU A 147 -14.86 -2.71 2.88
N THR A 148 -14.52 -1.48 2.49
CA THR A 148 -14.97 -0.25 3.16
C THR A 148 -16.47 -0.03 2.97
N MET A 149 -17.01 -0.29 1.78
CA MET A 149 -18.44 -0.15 1.49
C MET A 149 -19.29 -1.25 2.13
N GLN A 150 -18.74 -2.47 2.28
CA GLN A 150 -19.42 -3.56 2.98
C GLN A 150 -19.49 -3.35 4.50
N LYS A 151 -18.48 -2.68 5.08
CA LYS A 151 -18.55 -2.13 6.44
C LYS A 151 -19.50 -0.92 6.44
N LYS A 152 -20.81 -1.17 6.44
CA LYS A 152 -21.84 -0.14 6.70
C LYS A 152 -21.37 0.73 7.89
N PRO A 153 -21.45 2.06 7.85
CA PRO A 153 -21.34 2.84 9.07
C PRO A 153 -22.43 2.32 10.02
N ALA A 154 -22.03 1.97 11.25
CA ALA A 154 -22.99 1.62 12.29
C ALA A 154 -24.06 2.71 12.30
N ARG A 155 -25.32 2.30 12.13
CA ARG A 155 -26.48 3.21 12.19
C ARG A 155 -26.27 4.10 13.40
N ILE A 156 -26.22 5.41 13.19
CA ILE A 156 -26.39 6.38 14.28
C ILE A 156 -27.74 6.01 14.89
N SER A 157 -27.70 5.31 16.01
CA SER A 157 -28.88 5.06 16.82
C SER A 157 -29.35 6.43 17.25
N ASP A 158 -30.47 6.89 16.69
CA ASP A 158 -31.19 8.06 17.16
C ASP A 158 -31.39 7.91 18.67
N THR A 159 -30.48 8.51 19.42
CA THR A 159 -30.64 8.67 20.85
C THR A 159 -31.63 9.80 20.95
N ARG A 160 -32.91 9.45 20.83
CA ARG A 160 -34.05 10.33 21.05
C ARG A 160 -33.91 10.81 22.48
N CYS A 161 -33.24 11.95 22.68
CA CYS A 161 -33.25 12.71 23.91
C CYS A 161 -34.72 13.02 24.23
N ARG A 162 -35.32 12.17 25.05
CA ARG A 162 -36.62 12.42 25.66
C ARG A 162 -36.36 13.41 26.80
N SER A 163 -36.30 14.69 26.45
CA SER A 163 -36.41 15.77 27.41
C SER A 163 -37.83 15.74 28.00
N THR A 164 -37.99 15.12 29.16
CA THR A 164 -39.14 15.39 30.04
C THR A 164 -38.79 16.59 30.90
N ILE A 165 -39.23 17.76 30.44
CA ILE A 165 -39.52 18.91 31.31
C ILE A 165 -40.98 18.72 31.73
N SER A 166 -41.19 18.45 33.03
CA SER A 166 -42.30 18.86 33.91
C SER A 166 -42.33 17.96 35.12
#